data_AF-A0A314Y8K1-F1
#
_entry.id   AF-A0A314Y8K1-F1
#
_cell.length_a   1.000
_cell.length_b   1.000
_cell.length_c   1.000
_cell.angle_alpha   90.00
_cell.angle_beta   90.00
_cell.angle_gamma   90.00
#
_symmetry.space_group_name_H-M   'P 1'
#
loop_
_entity.id
_entity.type
_entity.pdbx_description
1 polymer ?
#
loop_
_entity_poly.entity_id
_entity_poly.type
_entity_poly.pdbx_seq_one_letter_code
_entity_poly.pdbx_strand_id
1 'polypeptide(L)'
;MSEFLDLESQDGVRMPWNVIPGTKQESTNSVVPVSAIYTPIKPFPSMPVLPYAPLRCRTCRSVLNPFSTVDYAAKIWICPFCFTRNHFPPHYASISDENLPRSSSPSTPPSNTTRRSRNPPRLRSSFSSSTRV
;
A
#
# COMPACT_ATOMS: atom_id res chain seq x y z
N MET A 1 -15.48 -7.21 19.66
CA MET A 1 -16.11 -7.06 18.32
C MET A 1 -15.73 -5.74 17.64
N SER A 2 -15.47 -4.66 18.39
CA SER A 2 -14.97 -3.38 17.87
C SER A 2 -13.56 -3.46 17.26
N GLU A 3 -12.69 -4.31 17.82
CA GLU A 3 -11.28 -4.43 17.41
C GLU A 3 -11.08 -4.70 15.91
N PHE A 4 -11.91 -5.56 15.31
CA PHE A 4 -11.81 -5.84 13.87
C PHE A 4 -12.32 -4.71 12.99
N LEU A 5 -13.27 -3.90 13.48
CA LEU A 5 -13.72 -2.70 12.78
C LEU A 5 -12.64 -1.62 12.84
N ASP A 6 -11.93 -1.52 13.97
CA ASP A 6 -10.82 -0.59 14.13
C ASP A 6 -9.66 -0.96 13.20
N LEU A 7 -9.33 -2.25 13.06
CA LEU A 7 -8.34 -2.73 12.08
C LEU A 7 -8.76 -2.45 10.64
N GLU A 8 -10.02 -2.74 10.30
CA GLU A 8 -10.57 -2.42 8.97
C GLU A 8 -10.52 -0.91 8.73
N SER A 9 -10.77 -0.08 9.75
CA SER A 9 -10.70 1.39 9.67
C SER A 9 -9.31 1.92 9.33
N GLN A 10 -8.24 1.19 9.71
CA GLN A 10 -6.85 1.59 9.49
C GLN A 10 -6.35 1.19 8.09
N ASP A 11 -6.56 -0.07 7.69
CA ASP A 11 -5.93 -0.60 6.46
C ASP A 11 -6.95 -0.83 5.31
N GLY A 12 -8.25 -0.81 5.60
CA GLY A 12 -9.28 -1.12 4.60
C GLY A 12 -9.31 -2.59 4.18
N VAL A 13 -8.77 -3.47 5.02
CA VAL A 13 -8.71 -4.93 4.82
C VAL A 13 -9.52 -5.62 5.91
N ARG A 14 -10.33 -6.60 5.51
CA ARG A 14 -11.03 -7.50 6.43
C ARG A 14 -10.78 -8.95 6.04
N MET A 15 -10.36 -9.75 7.00
CA MET A 15 -10.12 -11.19 6.83
C MET A 15 -11.05 -12.00 7.74
N PRO A 16 -11.51 -13.19 7.31
CA PRO A 16 -12.22 -14.11 8.20
C PRO A 16 -11.28 -14.72 9.24
N TRP A 17 -9.98 -14.83 8.91
CA TRP A 17 -8.93 -15.36 9.77
C TRP A 17 -7.82 -14.30 9.91
N ASN A 18 -7.71 -13.66 11.09
CA ASN A 18 -6.58 -12.76 11.39
C ASN A 18 -5.33 -13.51 11.89
N VAL A 19 -5.50 -14.79 12.21
CA VAL A 19 -4.41 -15.74 12.43
C VAL A 19 -4.55 -16.81 11.36
N ILE A 20 -3.58 -16.86 10.45
CA ILE A 20 -3.59 -17.79 9.31
C ILE A 20 -3.21 -19.19 9.82
N PRO A 21 -3.89 -20.26 9.38
CA PRO A 21 -3.48 -21.63 9.66
C PRO A 21 -2.01 -21.88 9.27
N GLY A 22 -1.24 -22.50 10.17
CA GLY A 22 0.19 -22.70 9.97
C GLY A 22 0.52 -23.75 8.91
N THR A 23 -0.44 -24.63 8.61
CA THR A 23 -0.27 -25.70 7.63
C THR A 23 -1.36 -25.69 6.55
N LYS A 24 -1.03 -26.26 5.39
CA LYS A 24 -2.00 -26.45 4.29
C LYS A 24 -3.17 -27.35 4.71
N GLN A 25 -2.91 -28.36 5.56
CA GLN A 25 -3.94 -29.27 6.04
C GLN A 25 -4.97 -28.55 6.91
N GLU A 26 -4.53 -27.72 7.86
CA GLU A 26 -5.43 -26.92 8.71
C GLU A 26 -6.26 -25.92 7.88
N SER A 27 -5.64 -25.32 6.86
CA SER A 27 -6.34 -24.44 5.91
C SER A 27 -7.42 -25.18 5.11
N THR A 28 -7.15 -26.43 4.70
CA THR A 28 -8.11 -27.26 3.94
C THR A 28 -9.25 -27.78 4.83
N ASN A 29 -8.97 -28.04 6.11
CA ASN A 29 -9.97 -28.43 7.10
C ASN A 29 -10.86 -27.25 7.53
N SER A 30 -10.48 -26.01 7.25
CA SER A 30 -11.25 -24.82 7.61
C SER A 30 -12.44 -24.66 6.67
N VAL A 31 -13.66 -24.61 7.24
CA VAL A 31 -14.91 -24.44 6.47
C VAL A 31 -14.91 -23.13 5.67
N VAL A 32 -14.36 -22.06 6.26
CA VAL A 32 -14.19 -20.76 5.59
C VAL A 32 -12.77 -20.65 5.06
N PRO A 33 -12.57 -20.32 3.77
CA PRO A 33 -11.23 -20.22 3.21
C PRO A 33 -10.48 -18.99 3.73
N VAL A 34 -9.14 -19.10 3.79
CA VAL A 34 -8.25 -17.95 3.98
C VAL A 34 -8.44 -16.98 2.82
N SER A 35 -9.05 -15.83 3.10
CA SER A 35 -9.45 -14.84 2.11
C SER A 35 -9.38 -13.43 2.70
N ALA A 36 -9.47 -12.41 1.85
CA ALA A 36 -9.49 -11.01 2.30
C ALA A 36 -10.43 -10.19 1.41
N ILE A 37 -11.18 -9.29 2.03
CA ILE A 37 -11.90 -8.22 1.35
C ILE A 37 -11.07 -6.96 1.52
N TYR A 38 -10.70 -6.33 0.40
CA TYR A 38 -9.86 -5.15 0.36
C TYR A 38 -10.56 -4.02 -0.37
N THR A 39 -10.51 -2.81 0.19
CA THR A 39 -11.02 -1.59 -0.43
C THR A 39 -9.85 -0.67 -0.83
N PRO A 40 -9.35 -0.73 -2.08
CA PRO A 40 -8.12 -0.04 -2.47
C PRO A 40 -8.18 1.49 -2.39
N ILE A 41 -9.36 2.06 -2.62
CA ILE A 41 -9.58 3.52 -2.64
C ILE A 41 -10.45 3.89 -1.43
N LYS A 42 -10.15 3.32 -0.27
CA LYS A 42 -10.78 3.74 0.99
C LYS A 42 -10.29 5.16 1.32
N PRO A 43 -11.19 6.11 1.63
CA PRO A 43 -10.78 7.45 2.00
C PRO A 43 -10.15 7.45 3.40
N PHE A 44 -8.89 7.88 3.48
CA PHE A 44 -8.18 8.06 4.75
C PHE A 44 -7.86 9.55 4.92
N PRO A 45 -8.61 10.29 5.77
CA PRO A 45 -8.44 11.73 5.89
C PRO A 45 -7.06 12.14 6.45
N SER A 46 -6.38 11.24 7.16
CA SER A 46 -5.06 11.47 7.77
C SER A 46 -3.87 10.94 6.96
N MET A 47 -4.10 10.35 5.77
CA MET A 47 -3.01 9.77 4.97
C MET A 47 -2.34 10.84 4.10
N PRO A 48 -1.07 11.19 4.34
CA PRO A 48 -0.39 12.18 3.51
C PRO A 48 0.05 11.57 2.18
N VAL A 49 -0.03 12.39 1.15
CA VAL A 49 0.50 12.07 -0.17
C VAL A 49 1.99 12.38 -0.17
N LEU A 50 2.80 11.37 -0.44
CA LEU A 50 4.24 11.53 -0.54
C LEU A 50 4.62 12.12 -1.91
N PRO A 51 5.49 13.15 -1.98
CA PRO A 51 5.85 13.82 -3.23
C PRO A 51 6.88 13.06 -4.07
N TYR A 52 7.11 11.78 -3.77
CA TYR A 52 8.12 10.94 -4.43
C TYR A 52 7.54 9.58 -4.83
N ALA A 53 8.19 8.95 -5.80
CA ALA A 53 7.81 7.62 -6.26
C ALA A 53 8.11 6.55 -5.20
N PRO A 54 7.32 5.47 -5.10
CA PRO A 54 7.56 4.39 -4.15
C PRO A 54 8.90 3.71 -4.40
N LEU A 55 9.65 3.44 -3.33
CA LEU A 55 10.88 2.65 -3.37
C LEU A 55 10.53 1.19 -3.64
N ARG A 56 11.03 0.65 -4.75
CA ARG A 56 10.75 -0.72 -5.20
C ARG A 56 11.96 -1.62 -5.00
N CYS A 57 11.73 -2.84 -4.55
CA CYS A 57 12.74 -3.89 -4.53
C CYS A 57 13.23 -4.16 -5.95
N ARG A 58 14.55 -4.33 -6.11
CA ARG A 58 15.19 -4.61 -7.41
C ARG A 58 14.79 -5.98 -7.97
N THR A 59 14.55 -6.96 -7.10
CA THR A 59 14.27 -8.35 -7.50
C THR A 59 12.77 -8.62 -7.66
N CYS A 60 11.97 -8.45 -6.60
CA CYS A 60 10.54 -8.83 -6.62
C CYS A 60 9.58 -7.67 -6.87
N ARG A 61 10.08 -6.43 -7.03
CA ARG A 61 9.28 -5.22 -7.29
C ARG A 61 8.30 -4.81 -6.19
N SER A 62 8.31 -5.48 -5.03
CA SER A 62 7.60 -5.04 -3.83
C SER A 62 7.99 -3.62 -3.42
N VAL A 63 7.09 -2.93 -2.73
CA VAL A 63 7.32 -1.57 -2.26
C VAL A 63 7.84 -1.59 -0.83
N LEU A 64 8.78 -0.70 -0.52
CA LEU A 64 9.22 -0.45 0.86
C LEU A 64 8.01 -0.18 1.75
N ASN A 65 7.92 -0.88 2.86
CA ASN A 65 6.80 -0.84 3.78
C ASN A 65 7.29 -1.00 5.24
N PRO A 66 6.46 -0.71 6.25
CA PRO A 66 6.86 -0.74 7.66
C PRO A 66 7.43 -2.07 8.17
N PHE A 67 7.16 -3.18 7.48
CA PHE A 67 7.70 -4.51 7.83
C PHE A 67 9.09 -4.77 7.25
N SER A 68 9.67 -3.80 6.54
CA SER A 68 11.02 -3.91 6.00
C SER A 68 12.07 -3.58 7.07
N THR A 69 13.09 -4.40 7.21
CA THR A 69 14.23 -4.10 8.11
C THR A 69 15.13 -3.06 7.46
N VAL A 70 15.42 -1.97 8.18
CA VAL A 70 16.25 -0.86 7.69
C VAL A 70 17.56 -0.80 8.46
N ASP A 71 18.67 -0.68 7.74
CA ASP A 71 19.99 -0.36 8.28
C ASP A 71 20.38 1.06 7.82
N TYR A 72 20.32 2.00 8.76
CA TYR A 72 20.60 3.41 8.50
C TYR A 72 22.10 3.72 8.39
N ALA A 73 22.98 2.86 8.90
CA ALA A 73 24.42 3.05 8.79
C ALA A 73 24.88 2.70 7.37
N ALA A 74 24.48 1.53 6.88
CA ALA A 74 24.80 1.08 5.52
C ALA A 74 23.86 1.66 4.45
N LYS A 75 22.80 2.38 4.85
CA LYS A 75 21.76 2.93 3.96
C LYS A 75 21.15 1.85 3.06
N ILE A 76 20.77 0.73 3.67
CA ILE A 76 20.10 -0.39 3.01
C ILE A 76 18.80 -0.74 3.69
N TRP A 77 17.89 -1.38 2.95
CA TRP A 77 16.70 -2.01 3.49
C TRP A 77 16.54 -3.43 2.95
N ILE A 78 16.00 -4.31 3.78
CA ILE A 78 15.78 -5.72 3.48
C ILE A 78 14.29 -5.89 3.15
N CYS A 79 14.01 -6.45 1.98
CA CYS A 79 12.65 -6.70 1.54
C CYS A 79 12.00 -7.84 2.38
N PRO A 80 10.80 -7.65 2.96
CA PRO A 80 10.15 -8.69 3.77
C PRO A 80 9.61 -9.85 2.94
N PHE A 81 9.53 -9.71 1.61
CA PHE A 81 9.00 -10.76 0.72
C PHE A 81 10.08 -11.68 0.17
N CYS A 82 11.21 -11.12 -0.29
CA CYS A 82 12.28 -11.89 -0.94
C CYS A 82 13.61 -11.82 -0.19
N PHE A 83 13.67 -11.16 0.97
CA PHE A 83 14.83 -11.05 1.87
C PHE A 83 16.11 -10.49 1.23
N THR A 84 16.01 -9.88 0.05
CA THR A 84 17.14 -9.25 -0.63
C THR A 84 17.44 -7.87 -0.04
N ARG A 85 18.73 -7.52 0.04
CA ARG A 85 19.20 -6.18 0.41
C ARG A 85 19.04 -5.20 -0.76
N ASN A 86 18.49 -4.02 -0.49
CA ASN A 86 18.29 -2.95 -1.46
C ASN A 86 18.92 -1.66 -0.93
N HIS A 87 19.68 -0.94 -1.74
CA HIS A 87 20.23 0.36 -1.37
C HIS A 87 19.19 1.46 -1.48
N PHE A 88 19.21 2.41 -0.56
CA PHE A 88 18.46 3.65 -0.70
C PHE A 88 19.00 4.49 -1.87
N PRO A 89 18.15 5.24 -2.60
CA PRO A 89 18.60 6.23 -3.56
C PRO A 89 19.41 7.35 -2.90
N PRO A 90 20.25 8.09 -3.65
CA PRO A 90 21.08 9.17 -3.10
C PRO A 90 20.31 10.27 -2.34
N HIS A 91 19.07 10.57 -2.74
CA HIS A 91 18.23 11.57 -2.07
C HIS A 91 17.69 11.13 -0.71
N TYR A 92 17.92 9.88 -0.30
CA TYR A 92 17.63 9.35 1.04
C TYR A 92 18.89 9.30 1.92
N ALA A 93 19.99 9.95 1.54
CA ALA A 93 21.25 9.91 2.31
C ALA A 93 21.10 10.38 3.76
N SER A 94 20.14 11.26 4.05
CA SER A 94 19.86 11.78 5.40
C SER A 94 18.86 10.93 6.22
N ILE A 95 18.47 9.74 5.74
CA ILE A 95 17.55 8.86 6.49
C ILE A 95 18.18 8.42 7.82
N SER A 96 17.48 8.65 8.93
CA SER A 96 17.87 8.25 10.29
C SER A 96 16.65 7.70 11.03
N ASP A 97 16.83 7.12 12.22
CA ASP A 97 15.71 6.64 13.04
C ASP A 97 14.69 7.74 13.38
N GLU A 98 15.14 8.99 13.52
CA GLU A 98 14.30 10.16 13.77
C GLU A 98 13.67 10.71 12.47
N ASN A 99 14.35 10.55 11.34
CA ASN A 99 13.94 11.01 10.01
C ASN A 99 13.55 9.85 9.09
N LEU A 100 12.90 8.83 9.65
CA LEU A 100 12.17 7.88 8.84
C LEU A 100 11.25 8.69 7.91
N PRO A 101 11.02 8.25 6.65
CA PRO A 101 9.99 8.81 5.79
C PRO A 101 8.59 8.46 6.31
N ARG A 102 8.34 8.72 7.60
CA ARG A 102 7.04 8.97 8.17
C ARG A 102 6.60 10.27 7.52
N SER A 103 5.72 10.18 6.53
CA SER A 103 4.33 10.63 6.60
C SER A 103 3.95 11.70 7.66
N SER A 104 4.83 12.59 8.11
CA SER A 104 4.50 13.65 9.08
C SER A 104 5.63 14.68 9.20
N SER A 105 5.51 15.77 8.44
CA SER A 105 5.79 17.12 8.93
C SER A 105 4.70 18.07 8.38
N PRO A 106 3.94 18.80 9.23
CA PRO A 106 2.84 19.65 8.80
C PRO A 106 3.36 21.05 8.47
N SER A 107 4.04 21.23 7.35
CA SER A 107 4.47 22.59 6.96
C SER A 107 4.83 22.80 5.48
N THR A 108 4.33 21.95 4.57
CA THR A 108 4.51 22.21 3.14
C THR A 108 3.17 22.28 2.42
N PRO A 109 2.80 23.43 1.81
CA PRO A 109 1.59 23.53 1.02
C PRO A 109 1.68 22.56 -0.18
N PRO A 110 0.56 21.98 -0.64
CA PRO A 110 0.57 21.02 -1.73
C PRO A 110 1.01 21.71 -3.02
N SER A 111 2.24 21.46 -3.46
CA SER A 111 2.64 21.76 -4.83
C SER A 111 1.95 20.76 -5.75
N ASN A 112 0.95 21.24 -6.47
CA ASN A 112 0.21 20.52 -7.51
C ASN A 112 1.17 19.94 -8.56
N THR A 113 1.70 18.74 -8.32
CA THR A 113 2.30 17.92 -9.38
C THR A 113 1.22 17.02 -9.94
N THR A 114 0.26 17.63 -10.62
CA THR A 114 -0.55 16.93 -11.62
C THR A 114 0.40 16.39 -12.68
N ARG A 115 0.81 15.13 -12.57
CA ARG A 115 1.27 14.37 -13.74
C ARG A 115 0.04 14.20 -14.61
N ARG A 116 -0.25 15.21 -15.45
CA ARG A 116 -1.29 15.18 -16.48
C ARG A 116 -1.15 13.87 -17.25
N SER A 117 -2.06 12.93 -17.01
CA SER A 117 -2.36 11.91 -18.00
C SER A 117 -2.70 12.66 -19.29
N ARG A 118 -1.90 12.47 -20.34
CA ARG A 118 -2.15 13.07 -21.67
C ARG A 118 -3.39 12.47 -22.35
N ASN A 119 -4.16 11.63 -21.67
CA ASN A 119 -5.36 11.03 -22.23
C ASN A 119 -6.59 11.59 -21.51
N PRO A 120 -7.44 12.38 -22.19
CA PRO A 120 -8.74 12.75 -21.65
C PRO A 120 -9.57 11.47 -21.43
N PRO A 121 -10.38 11.39 -20.35
CA PRO A 121 -11.33 10.31 -20.18
C PRO A 121 -12.33 10.38 -21.34
N ARG A 122 -12.35 9.35 -22.19
CA ARG A 122 -13.40 9.18 -23.20
C ARG A 122 -14.71 8.96 -22.45
N LEU A 123 -15.55 9.99 -22.38
CA LEU A 123 -16.96 9.89 -22.02
C LEU A 123 -17.58 8.84 -22.96
N ARG A 124 -17.91 7.66 -22.44
CA ARG A 124 -18.76 6.70 -23.14
C ARG A 124 -20.12 7.38 -23.29
N SER A 125 -20.43 7.77 -24.51
CA SER A 125 -21.77 8.20 -24.90
C SER A 125 -22.77 7.09 -24.60
N SER A 126 -23.77 7.46 -23.80
CA SER A 126 -25.12 6.94 -23.69
C SER A 126 -25.48 5.83 -24.69
N PHE A 127 -25.67 4.60 -24.19
CA PHE A 127 -26.49 3.63 -24.90
C PHE A 127 -27.93 4.12 -24.82
N SER A 128 -28.42 4.68 -25.93
CA SER A 128 -29.83 5.01 -26.12
C SER A 128 -30.65 3.71 -26.11
N SER A 129 -31.57 3.61 -25.16
CA SER A 129 -32.66 2.65 -25.17
C SER A 129 -33.48 2.86 -26.44
N SER A 130 -33.48 1.88 -27.34
CA SER A 130 -34.43 1.82 -28.45
C SER A 130 -35.31 0.60 -28.26
N THR A 131 -36.46 0.85 -27.65
CA THR A 131 -37.65 0.01 -27.74
C THR A 131 -38.00 -0.17 -29.22
N ARG A 132 -38.11 -1.42 -29.67
CA ARG A 132 -39.02 -1.77 -30.76
C ARG A 132 -39.81 -3.01 -30.38
N VAL A 133 -41.12 -2.80 -30.51
CA VAL A 133 -42.26 -3.72 -30.65
C VAL A 133 -41.88 -5.09 -31.20
#